data_AF-A0A536QXA7-F1
#
_entry.id   AF-A0A536QXA7-F1
#
_cell.length_a   1.000
_cell.length_b   1.000
_cell.length_c   1.000
_cell.angle_alpha   90.00
_cell.angle_beta   90.00
_cell.angle_gamma   90.00
#
_symmetry.space_group_name_H-M   'P 1'
#
loop_
_entity.id
_entity.type
_entity.pdbx_description
1 polymer ?
#
loop_
_entity_poly.entity_id
_entity_poly.type
_entity_poly.pdbx_seq_one_letter_code
_entity_poly.pdbx_strand_id
1 'polypeptide(L)'
;MHDLEARVRRGRLTKRRILKDVPALRFGEGRDCTLPAALAIATGGEYDWLMGCSGAAFTTTIDETSWDPLAATPRDPETRTRMAAAAGVRIDPVDPPFDDEMRALVLDRLIEGVDTRLLPLELGIGGPEYGLIVGYDDEAPTFYLRTFFDKDDDLRRVGWDVFENAERGALTFADRTAAPDRARSVRDGIDVAIASADASDRALMSWAATLRDDTRWADSKHAGSAAFADHAMRAVLVDKRRAAARFLRAARGLFANAPGGDLLRAAESCGYAADAAAKGGLGPFDGSVAMRFIDAGHRRAFAKGLDAVRDHDREAREALASARSSIK
;
A
#
# COMPACT_ATOMS: atom_id res chain seq x y z
N MET A 1 20.86 25.01 28.51
CA MET A 1 21.62 23.74 28.50
C MET A 1 20.78 22.75 29.27
N HIS A 2 20.08 21.85 28.57
CA HIS A 2 19.34 20.77 29.20
C HIS A 2 20.22 19.52 29.23
N ASP A 3 20.20 18.85 30.37
CA ASP A 3 21.08 17.75 30.74
C ASP A 3 20.74 16.48 29.94
N LEU A 4 21.76 15.90 29.32
CA LEU A 4 21.73 14.60 28.64
C LEU A 4 21.91 13.50 29.70
N GLU A 5 20.92 13.31 30.55
CA GLU A 5 20.92 12.13 31.42
C GLU A 5 20.67 10.88 30.57
N ALA A 6 21.76 10.14 30.40
CA ALA A 6 21.84 8.82 29.82
C ALA A 6 20.71 7.92 30.34
N ARG A 7 19.87 7.45 29.42
CA ARG A 7 18.94 6.33 29.64
C ARG A 7 19.75 5.07 29.95
N VAL A 8 20.06 4.84 31.22
CA VAL A 8 20.70 3.62 31.71
C VAL A 8 19.80 2.42 31.38
N ARG A 9 20.29 1.51 30.53
CA ARG A 9 19.67 0.22 30.17
C ARG A 9 19.38 -0.59 31.44
N ARG A 10 18.10 -0.71 31.83
CA ARG A 10 17.67 -1.79 32.74
C ARG A 10 17.77 -3.11 31.98
N GLY A 11 18.38 -4.12 32.61
CA GLY A 11 18.81 -5.37 32.00
C GLY A 11 17.76 -6.05 31.11
N ARG A 12 18.10 -6.24 29.83
CA ARG A 12 17.32 -7.04 28.86
C ARG A 12 17.43 -8.52 29.23
N LEU A 13 16.29 -9.17 29.45
CA LEU A 13 16.21 -10.61 29.73
C LEU A 13 16.26 -11.50 28.47
N THR A 14 16.04 -10.94 27.27
CA THR A 14 16.06 -11.71 26.01
C THR A 14 16.88 -11.01 24.93
N LYS A 15 17.95 -11.67 24.47
CA LYS A 15 18.85 -11.20 23.41
C LYS A 15 18.30 -11.44 22.00
N ARG A 16 17.29 -12.31 21.88
CA ARG A 16 16.53 -12.58 20.66
C ARG A 16 15.04 -12.42 20.93
N ARG A 17 14.32 -11.75 20.04
CA ARG A 17 12.86 -11.59 20.11
C ARG A 17 12.24 -11.66 18.73
N ILE A 18 11.12 -12.39 18.62
CA ILE A 18 10.33 -12.51 17.39
C ILE A 18 8.86 -12.45 17.77
N LEU A 19 8.10 -11.56 17.13
CA LEU A 19 6.65 -11.50 17.27
C LEU A 19 6.01 -12.56 16.36
N LYS A 20 5.45 -13.62 16.97
CA LYS A 20 4.85 -14.75 16.24
C LYS A 20 3.40 -14.50 15.80
N ASP A 21 2.77 -13.47 16.36
CA ASP A 21 1.39 -13.07 16.09
C ASP A 21 1.24 -12.13 14.88
N VAL A 22 2.36 -11.79 14.21
CA VAL A 22 2.33 -11.04 12.95
C VAL A 22 2.06 -12.02 11.80
N PRO A 23 0.93 -11.88 11.07
CA PRO A 23 0.59 -12.79 9.98
C PRO A 23 1.57 -12.68 8.81
N ALA A 24 1.59 -13.70 7.95
CA ALA A 24 2.29 -13.61 6.67
C ALA A 24 1.67 -12.50 5.80
N LEU A 25 2.52 -11.80 5.06
CA LEU A 25 2.09 -10.86 4.02
C LEU A 25 2.06 -11.63 2.70
N ARG A 26 0.98 -11.52 1.93
CA ARG A 26 0.79 -12.30 0.70
C ARG A 26 0.21 -11.41 -0.39
N PHE A 27 0.93 -11.27 -1.49
CA PHE A 27 0.41 -10.56 -2.67
C PHE A 27 -0.70 -11.38 -3.35
N GLY A 28 -1.79 -10.73 -3.73
CA GLY A 28 -2.96 -11.35 -4.37
C GLY A 28 -3.99 -11.93 -3.41
N GLU A 29 -3.77 -11.85 -2.09
CA GLU A 29 -4.72 -12.26 -1.06
C GLU A 29 -5.55 -11.09 -0.50
N GLY A 30 -5.44 -9.92 -1.14
CA GLY A 30 -6.04 -8.66 -0.70
C GLY A 30 -5.09 -7.87 0.20
N ARG A 31 -5.29 -6.55 0.27
CA ARG A 31 -4.32 -5.59 0.83
C ARG A 31 -3.02 -5.51 0.00
N ASP A 32 -3.18 -5.47 -1.32
CA ASP A 32 -2.09 -5.54 -2.30
C ASP A 32 -1.28 -4.23 -2.38
N CYS A 33 -1.74 -3.15 -1.74
CA CYS A 33 -0.90 -1.97 -1.51
C CYS A 33 -0.03 -2.21 -0.26
N THR A 34 1.23 -2.58 -0.49
CA THR A 34 2.15 -3.06 0.54
C THR A 34 2.42 -2.05 1.66
N LEU A 35 2.59 -0.76 1.34
CA LEU A 35 2.78 0.31 2.32
C LEU A 35 1.62 0.40 3.34
N PRO A 36 0.37 0.69 2.95
CA PRO A 36 -0.73 0.80 3.90
C PRO A 36 -1.02 -0.51 4.63
N ALA A 37 -0.76 -1.66 4.01
CA ALA A 37 -0.90 -2.96 4.64
C ALA A 37 0.15 -3.18 5.76
N ALA A 38 1.42 -2.92 5.47
CA ALA A 38 2.50 -2.94 6.47
C ALA A 38 2.22 -1.93 7.59
N LEU A 39 1.85 -0.69 7.25
CA LEU A 39 1.56 0.35 8.24
C LEU A 39 0.36 -0.01 9.13
N ALA A 40 -0.72 -0.57 8.57
CA ALA A 40 -1.88 -1.04 9.33
C ALA A 40 -1.48 -2.08 10.37
N ILE A 41 -0.66 -3.07 9.98
CA ILE A 41 -0.16 -4.10 10.90
C ILE A 41 0.78 -3.50 11.95
N ALA A 42 1.71 -2.63 11.52
CA ALA A 42 2.69 -2.00 12.41
C ALA A 42 2.04 -1.13 13.50
N THR A 43 0.90 -0.51 13.20
CA THR A 43 0.23 0.45 14.09
C THR A 43 -1.03 -0.10 14.76
N GLY A 44 -1.53 -1.26 14.30
CA GLY A 44 -2.86 -1.75 14.66
C GLY A 44 -4.00 -0.99 13.99
N GLY A 45 -3.71 -0.17 12.96
CA GLY A 45 -4.69 0.58 12.19
C GLY A 45 -5.51 -0.29 11.23
N GLU A 46 -6.62 0.26 10.74
CA GLU A 46 -7.48 -0.39 9.75
C GLU A 46 -6.98 -0.11 8.33
N TYR A 47 -6.66 -1.16 7.55
CA TYR A 47 -6.14 -1.02 6.18
C TYR A 47 -6.99 -0.12 5.29
N ASP A 48 -8.30 -0.42 5.20
CA ASP A 48 -9.23 0.34 4.36
C ASP A 48 -9.32 1.81 4.82
N TRP A 49 -9.20 2.06 6.13
CA TRP A 49 -9.17 3.41 6.70
C TRP A 49 -7.94 4.20 6.26
N LEU A 50 -6.75 3.60 6.33
CA LEU A 50 -5.50 4.24 5.88
C LEU A 50 -5.52 4.51 4.37
N MET A 51 -6.02 3.55 3.60
CA MET A 51 -6.19 3.67 2.15
C MET A 51 -7.13 4.81 1.77
N GLY A 52 -8.28 4.92 2.44
CA GLY A 52 -9.26 5.96 2.18
C GLY A 52 -8.82 7.35 2.62
N CYS A 53 -8.33 7.50 3.85
CA CYS A 53 -7.89 8.80 4.39
C CYS A 53 -6.71 9.40 3.64
N SER A 54 -5.84 8.56 3.07
CA SER A 54 -4.70 9.03 2.27
C SER A 54 -5.04 9.39 0.83
N GLY A 55 -6.26 9.06 0.39
CA GLY A 55 -6.69 9.19 -1.00
C GLY A 55 -6.26 8.04 -1.91
N ALA A 56 -5.33 7.18 -1.46
CA ALA A 56 -4.75 6.12 -2.30
C ALA A 56 -5.77 5.12 -2.85
N ALA A 57 -6.88 4.89 -2.12
CA ALA A 57 -7.98 4.04 -2.58
C ALA A 57 -8.68 4.55 -3.85
N PHE A 58 -8.61 5.86 -4.10
CA PHE A 58 -9.34 6.54 -5.18
C PHE A 58 -8.46 6.87 -6.39
N THR A 59 -7.13 6.76 -6.27
CA THR A 59 -6.20 7.14 -7.33
C THR A 59 -5.83 5.96 -8.23
N THR A 60 -5.57 6.26 -9.49
CA THR A 60 -4.95 5.33 -10.44
C THR A 60 -3.73 5.98 -11.08
N THR A 61 -2.64 5.22 -11.15
CA THR A 61 -1.36 5.63 -11.72
C THR A 61 -0.79 4.45 -12.50
N ILE A 62 -0.15 4.75 -13.64
CA ILE A 62 0.54 3.77 -14.47
C ILE A 62 1.86 4.38 -14.95
N ASP A 63 2.86 3.53 -15.22
CA ASP A 63 4.05 3.93 -15.97
C ASP A 63 3.95 3.32 -17.38
N GLU A 64 3.58 4.14 -18.35
CA GLU A 64 3.43 3.71 -19.74
C GLU A 64 4.75 3.27 -20.38
N THR A 65 5.86 3.81 -19.90
CA THR A 65 7.19 3.63 -20.48
C THR A 65 7.78 2.30 -20.03
N SER A 66 7.86 2.07 -18.72
CA SER A 66 8.46 0.85 -18.17
C SER A 66 7.45 -0.28 -17.97
N TRP A 67 6.15 0.05 -17.90
CA TRP A 67 5.10 -0.87 -17.46
C TRP A 67 5.37 -1.43 -16.05
N ASP A 68 5.99 -0.63 -15.18
CA ASP A 68 6.30 -1.04 -13.81
C ASP A 68 5.01 -1.28 -13.00
N PRO A 69 4.76 -2.49 -12.48
CA PRO A 69 3.59 -2.77 -11.65
C PRO A 69 3.52 -1.91 -10.39
N LEU A 70 4.67 -1.45 -9.87
CA LEU A 70 4.73 -0.62 -8.67
C LEU A 70 4.21 0.78 -8.92
N ALA A 71 4.15 1.23 -10.17
CA ALA A 71 3.57 2.52 -10.52
C ALA A 71 2.11 2.62 -10.05
N ALA A 72 1.39 1.49 -9.92
CA ALA A 72 0.02 1.45 -9.40
C ALA A 72 -0.07 1.60 -7.87
N THR A 73 1.05 1.49 -7.14
CA THR A 73 1.08 1.54 -5.67
C THR A 73 1.36 2.96 -5.15
N PRO A 74 0.75 3.38 -4.02
CA PRO A 74 1.00 4.70 -3.45
C PRO A 74 2.38 4.76 -2.80
N ARG A 75 3.30 5.54 -3.39
CA ARG A 75 4.68 5.70 -2.87
C ARG A 75 5.11 7.15 -2.64
N ASP A 76 4.29 8.12 -3.03
CA ASP A 76 4.64 9.53 -2.89
C ASP A 76 4.66 9.97 -1.41
N PRO A 77 5.54 10.91 -1.03
CA PRO A 77 5.67 11.35 0.36
C PRO A 77 4.39 11.93 0.98
N GLU A 78 3.53 12.57 0.18
CA GLU A 78 2.32 13.23 0.66
C GLU A 78 1.27 12.20 1.08
N THR A 79 1.00 11.23 0.20
CA THR A 79 0.13 10.08 0.49
C THR A 79 0.63 9.31 1.71
N ARG A 80 1.95 9.07 1.77
CA ARG A 80 2.59 8.39 2.91
C ARG A 80 2.39 9.16 4.23
N THR A 81 2.50 10.49 4.19
CA THR A 81 2.26 11.37 5.35
C THR A 81 0.80 11.33 5.81
N ARG A 82 -0.16 11.36 4.87
CA ARG A 82 -1.59 11.23 5.21
C ARG A 82 -1.91 9.86 5.82
N MET A 83 -1.33 8.78 5.30
CA MET A 83 -1.50 7.43 5.87
C MET A 83 -0.98 7.38 7.32
N ALA A 84 0.23 7.90 7.56
CA ALA A 84 0.82 7.97 8.90
C ALA A 84 -0.07 8.77 9.86
N ALA A 85 -0.51 9.95 9.44
CA ALA A 85 -1.41 10.79 10.23
C ALA A 85 -2.73 10.06 10.56
N ALA A 86 -3.34 9.37 9.59
CA ALA A 86 -4.56 8.59 9.81
C ALA A 86 -4.37 7.39 10.76
N ALA A 87 -3.13 6.88 10.87
CA ALA A 87 -2.74 5.84 11.82
C ALA A 87 -2.35 6.39 13.21
N GLY A 88 -2.38 7.72 13.41
CA GLY A 88 -1.94 8.34 14.68
C GLY A 88 -0.43 8.21 14.92
N VAL A 89 0.36 8.22 13.85
CA VAL A 89 1.82 8.16 13.92
C VAL A 89 2.47 9.21 13.02
N ARG A 90 3.72 9.53 13.31
CA ARG A 90 4.65 10.17 12.39
C ARG A 90 5.61 9.09 11.91
N ILE A 91 5.84 9.02 10.61
CA ILE A 91 6.87 8.14 10.05
C ILE A 91 8.19 8.88 9.88
N ASP A 92 9.27 8.13 9.98
CA ASP A 92 10.63 8.62 9.96
C ASP A 92 11.48 7.68 9.09
N PRO A 93 11.54 7.92 7.77
CA PRO A 93 12.41 7.18 6.88
C PRO A 93 13.89 7.41 7.24
N VAL A 94 14.68 6.35 7.24
CA VAL A 94 16.12 6.39 7.52
C VAL A 94 16.82 5.64 6.39
N ASP A 95 17.56 6.38 5.59
CA ASP A 95 18.22 5.86 4.40
C ASP A 95 19.62 5.32 4.73
N PRO A 96 19.99 4.13 4.22
CA PRO A 96 21.37 3.62 4.29
C PRO A 96 22.33 4.39 3.35
N PRO A 97 23.66 4.19 3.46
CA PRO A 97 24.36 3.24 4.34
C PRO A 97 24.39 3.66 5.81
N PHE A 98 24.42 2.67 6.70
CA PHE A 98 24.61 2.88 8.14
C PHE A 98 26.05 2.55 8.54
N ASP A 99 26.79 3.55 9.04
CA ASP A 99 28.07 3.35 9.71
C ASP A 99 27.87 2.70 11.10
N ASP A 100 28.97 2.40 11.81
CA ASP A 100 28.89 1.67 13.08
C ASP A 100 28.14 2.43 14.19
N GLU A 101 28.22 3.77 14.20
CA GLU A 101 27.47 4.60 15.15
C GLU A 101 25.97 4.57 14.82
N MET A 102 25.62 4.77 13.55
CA MET A 102 24.24 4.73 13.08
C MET A 102 23.62 3.34 13.25
N ARG A 103 24.39 2.26 13.02
CA ARG A 103 23.93 0.88 13.24
C ARG A 103 23.48 0.65 14.68
N ALA A 104 24.22 1.19 15.65
CA ALA A 104 23.84 1.08 17.06
C ALA A 104 22.51 1.81 17.34
N LEU A 105 22.34 3.03 16.82
CA LEU A 105 21.10 3.82 16.99
C LEU A 105 19.90 3.16 16.28
N VAL A 106 20.09 2.70 15.05
CA VAL A 106 19.08 1.98 14.26
C VAL A 106 18.67 0.69 14.96
N LEU A 107 19.63 -0.07 15.49
CA LEU A 107 19.36 -1.30 16.24
C LEU A 107 18.55 -1.01 17.49
N ASP A 108 18.92 0.01 18.27
CA ASP A 108 18.16 0.38 19.47
C ASP A 108 16.72 0.76 19.15
N ARG A 109 16.50 1.54 18.08
CA ARG A 109 15.15 1.94 17.64
C ARG A 109 14.33 0.78 17.08
N LEU A 110 14.97 -0.14 16.36
CA LEU A 110 14.34 -1.37 15.88
C LEU A 110 13.87 -2.23 17.05
N ILE A 111 14.72 -2.40 18.06
CA ILE A 111 14.37 -3.16 19.24
C ILE A 111 13.22 -2.49 20.00
N GLU A 112 13.26 -1.17 20.18
CA GLU A 112 12.16 -0.42 20.80
C GLU A 112 10.84 -0.64 20.03
N GLY A 113 10.86 -0.55 18.70
CA GLY A 113 9.66 -0.77 17.87
C GLY A 113 9.09 -2.19 18.01
N VAL A 114 9.95 -3.21 17.95
CA VAL A 114 9.55 -4.62 18.16
C VAL A 114 9.04 -4.84 19.59
N ASP A 115 9.69 -4.24 20.59
CA ASP A 115 9.34 -4.41 22.00
C ASP A 115 7.98 -3.79 22.34
N THR A 116 7.70 -2.60 21.77
CA THR A 116 6.49 -1.81 21.99
C THR A 116 5.35 -2.11 21.01
N ARG A 117 5.58 -3.06 20.08
CA ARG A 117 4.64 -3.44 19.01
C ARG A 117 4.27 -2.26 18.08
N LEU A 118 5.22 -1.37 17.84
CA LEU A 118 5.18 -0.37 16.79
C LEU A 118 6.26 -0.71 15.77
N LEU A 119 5.92 -1.66 14.88
CA LEU A 119 6.92 -2.36 14.08
C LEU A 119 7.63 -1.42 13.09
N PRO A 120 8.96 -1.52 12.93
CA PRO A 120 9.66 -0.86 11.84
C PRO A 120 9.21 -1.43 10.49
N LEU A 121 9.02 -0.54 9.53
CA LEU A 121 8.76 -0.89 8.15
C LEU A 121 10.11 -1.03 7.43
N GLU A 122 10.21 -2.01 6.55
CA GLU A 122 11.31 -2.12 5.59
C GLU A 122 10.80 -1.82 4.20
N LEU A 123 11.70 -1.37 3.32
CA LEU A 123 11.45 -1.20 1.90
C LEU A 123 12.63 -1.82 1.12
N GLY A 124 12.38 -2.78 0.24
CA GLY A 124 13.39 -3.29 -0.70
C GLY A 124 13.98 -4.67 -0.39
N ILE A 125 13.82 -5.19 0.84
CA ILE A 125 14.64 -6.34 1.31
C ILE A 125 14.09 -7.71 0.84
N GLY A 126 12.82 -7.77 0.45
CA GLY A 126 12.17 -8.93 -0.18
C GLY A 126 11.79 -8.73 -1.65
N GLY A 127 12.02 -7.53 -2.17
CA GLY A 127 11.44 -7.03 -3.41
C GLY A 127 11.21 -5.51 -3.29
N PRO A 128 10.81 -4.82 -4.36
CA PRO A 128 10.69 -3.36 -4.39
C PRO A 128 9.41 -2.85 -3.69
N GLU A 129 9.17 -3.30 -2.47
CA GLU A 129 7.92 -3.19 -1.73
C GLU A 129 8.15 -2.96 -0.23
N TYR A 130 7.08 -2.60 0.48
CA TYR A 130 7.14 -2.48 1.93
C TYR A 130 6.89 -3.82 2.62
N GLY A 131 7.68 -4.11 3.63
CA GLY A 131 7.50 -5.23 4.55
C GLY A 131 7.59 -4.78 6.01
N LEU A 132 7.77 -5.75 6.90
CA LEU A 132 7.87 -5.51 8.34
C LEU A 132 9.08 -6.21 8.93
N ILE A 133 9.76 -5.52 9.84
CA ILE A 133 10.69 -6.17 10.76
C ILE A 133 9.91 -6.59 12.00
N VAL A 134 9.81 -7.90 12.22
CA VAL A 134 9.00 -8.51 13.28
C VAL A 134 9.85 -9.10 14.41
N GLY A 135 11.18 -9.02 14.29
CA GLY A 135 12.08 -9.55 15.29
C GLY A 135 13.54 -9.23 15.02
N TYR A 136 14.36 -9.53 16.01
CA TYR A 136 15.81 -9.34 15.98
C TYR A 136 16.54 -10.40 16.82
N ASP A 137 17.84 -10.54 16.55
CA ASP A 137 18.82 -11.22 17.38
C ASP A 137 20.02 -10.28 17.59
N ASP A 138 20.29 -9.89 18.85
CA ASP A 138 21.32 -8.92 19.24
C ASP A 138 22.72 -9.57 19.38
N GLU A 139 22.81 -10.90 19.54
CA GLU A 139 24.11 -11.59 19.63
C GLU A 139 24.75 -11.79 18.25
N ALA A 140 23.91 -12.04 17.25
CA ALA A 140 24.29 -12.15 15.86
C ALA A 140 23.33 -11.25 15.07
N PRO A 141 23.64 -9.95 14.86
CA PRO A 141 22.69 -8.94 14.37
C PRO A 141 21.97 -9.41 13.12
N THR A 142 20.79 -9.99 13.34
CA THR A 142 19.94 -10.64 12.36
C THR A 142 18.54 -10.11 12.58
N PHE A 143 17.94 -9.63 11.50
CA PHE A 143 16.58 -9.14 11.50
C PHE A 143 15.65 -10.21 10.92
N TYR A 144 14.47 -10.35 11.52
CA TYR A 144 13.43 -11.27 11.07
C TYR A 144 12.32 -10.47 10.41
N LEU A 145 12.02 -10.79 9.15
CA LEU A 145 11.13 -10.02 8.30
C LEU A 145 9.90 -10.82 7.87
N ARG A 146 8.83 -10.07 7.60
CA ARG A 146 7.68 -10.50 6.78
C ARG A 146 7.61 -9.64 5.53
N THR A 147 7.54 -10.29 4.36
CA THR A 147 7.49 -9.65 3.04
C THR A 147 6.35 -10.22 2.20
N PHE A 148 5.82 -9.48 1.22
CA PHE A 148 4.67 -9.94 0.42
C PHE A 148 5.02 -11.08 -0.55
N PHE A 149 6.32 -11.26 -0.82
CA PHE A 149 6.87 -12.34 -1.63
C PHE A 149 7.52 -13.46 -0.81
N ASP A 150 7.21 -13.56 0.48
CA ASP A 150 7.53 -14.78 1.23
C ASP A 150 6.85 -15.97 0.52
N LYS A 151 7.58 -17.07 0.31
CA LYS A 151 7.03 -18.28 -0.35
C LYS A 151 6.33 -19.22 0.62
N ASP A 152 6.88 -19.28 1.83
CA ASP A 152 6.43 -20.17 2.91
C ASP A 152 6.11 -19.33 4.15
N ASP A 153 5.73 -19.97 5.27
CA ASP A 153 5.49 -19.27 6.55
C ASP A 153 6.78 -18.95 7.33
N ASP A 154 7.93 -19.37 6.79
CA ASP A 154 9.24 -19.09 7.36
C ASP A 154 9.59 -17.61 7.28
N LEU A 155 10.13 -17.08 8.38
CA LEU A 155 10.60 -15.69 8.45
C LEU A 155 11.87 -15.52 7.62
N ARG A 156 11.90 -14.50 6.78
CA ARG A 156 13.13 -14.06 6.12
C ARG A 156 14.11 -13.56 7.19
N ARG A 157 15.39 -13.95 7.05
CA ARG A 157 16.48 -13.57 7.96
C ARG A 157 17.51 -12.79 7.17
N VAL A 158 17.88 -11.61 7.65
CA VAL A 158 18.86 -10.74 6.98
C VAL A 158 19.81 -10.12 7.99
N GLY A 159 21.04 -9.84 7.56
CA GLY A 159 22.02 -9.08 8.34
C GLY A 159 22.03 -7.60 7.96
N TRP A 160 23.11 -6.90 8.30
CA TRP A 160 23.31 -5.50 7.92
C TRP A 160 23.65 -5.29 6.44
N ASP A 161 24.02 -6.34 5.72
CA ASP A 161 24.41 -6.32 4.31
C ASP A 161 23.28 -5.84 3.38
N VAL A 162 22.02 -5.99 3.80
CA VAL A 162 20.86 -5.48 3.05
C VAL A 162 20.70 -3.97 3.13
N PHE A 163 21.42 -3.30 4.05
CA PHE A 163 21.43 -1.85 4.24
C PHE A 163 22.73 -1.20 3.73
N GLU A 164 23.37 -1.80 2.73
CA GLU A 164 24.56 -1.22 2.08
C GLU A 164 24.22 0.05 1.26
N ASN A 165 23.01 0.14 0.72
CA ASN A 165 22.50 1.30 -0.01
C ASN A 165 20.97 1.27 -0.12
N ALA A 166 20.37 2.40 -0.53
CA ALA A 166 18.93 2.60 -0.53
C ALA A 166 18.17 1.76 -1.58
N GLU A 167 18.87 1.22 -2.58
CA GLU A 167 18.28 0.33 -3.58
C GLU A 167 18.10 -1.11 -3.06
N ARG A 168 18.89 -1.50 -2.05
CA ARG A 168 18.84 -2.84 -1.44
C ARG A 168 17.85 -2.94 -0.27
N GLY A 169 17.74 -1.89 0.53
CA GLY A 169 16.92 -1.93 1.73
C GLY A 169 16.95 -0.62 2.49
N ALA A 170 15.78 -0.08 2.83
CA ALA A 170 15.65 1.09 3.68
C ALA A 170 14.73 0.80 4.86
N LEU A 171 14.86 1.61 5.92
CA LEU A 171 14.02 1.50 7.10
C LEU A 171 13.10 2.71 7.22
N THR A 172 11.90 2.48 7.74
CA THR A 172 11.01 3.55 8.16
C THR A 172 10.50 3.22 9.55
N PHE A 173 10.82 4.09 10.50
CA PHE A 173 10.29 3.99 11.86
C PHE A 173 8.99 4.78 11.98
N ALA A 174 8.21 4.45 13.01
CA ALA A 174 7.00 5.17 13.34
C ALA A 174 7.06 5.61 14.80
N ASP A 175 6.64 6.84 15.08
CA ASP A 175 6.49 7.38 16.42
C ASP A 175 5.01 7.71 16.66
N ARG A 176 4.46 7.31 17.81
CA ARG A 176 3.07 7.64 18.16
C ARG A 176 2.88 9.15 18.28
N THR A 177 1.78 9.64 17.74
CA THR A 177 1.35 11.04 17.86
C THR A 177 0.00 11.13 18.56
N ALA A 178 -0.60 12.31 18.57
CA ALA A 178 -1.96 12.49 19.06
C ALA A 178 -2.95 11.63 18.26
N ALA A 179 -4.06 11.25 18.90
CA ALA A 179 -5.11 10.50 18.22
C ALA A 179 -5.61 11.28 16.98
N PRO A 180 -5.82 10.60 15.84
CA PRO A 180 -6.22 11.26 14.61
C PRO A 180 -7.63 11.82 14.70
N ASP A 181 -7.82 13.02 14.16
CA ASP A 181 -9.16 13.56 13.89
C ASP A 181 -9.77 12.80 12.71
N ARG A 182 -10.57 11.78 13.01
CA ARG A 182 -11.15 10.89 12.01
C ARG A 182 -12.03 11.63 11.00
N ALA A 183 -12.76 12.66 11.42
CA ALA A 183 -13.63 13.42 10.52
C ALA A 183 -12.82 14.28 9.55
N ARG A 184 -11.73 14.90 10.04
CA ARG A 184 -10.76 15.58 9.19
C ARG A 184 -10.07 14.62 8.21
N SER A 185 -9.58 13.47 8.68
CA SER A 185 -8.91 12.50 7.80
C SER A 185 -9.82 12.01 6.66
N VAL A 186 -11.13 11.86 6.90
CA VAL A 186 -12.08 11.55 5.84
C VAL A 186 -12.23 12.70 4.85
N ARG A 187 -12.36 13.94 5.32
CA ARG A 187 -12.41 15.12 4.44
C ARG A 187 -11.17 15.19 3.55
N ASP A 188 -9.99 15.04 4.13
CA ASP A 188 -8.71 15.09 3.40
C ASP A 188 -8.66 13.99 2.33
N GLY A 189 -9.07 12.76 2.64
CA GLY A 189 -9.13 11.66 1.67
C GLY A 189 -10.12 11.90 0.52
N ILE A 190 -11.29 12.48 0.81
CA ILE A 190 -12.29 12.87 -0.19
C ILE A 190 -11.77 14.00 -1.08
N ASP A 191 -11.09 15.00 -0.49
CA ASP A 191 -10.52 16.12 -1.23
C ASP A 191 -9.46 15.63 -2.22
N VAL A 192 -8.66 14.64 -1.85
CA VAL A 192 -7.70 13.97 -2.76
C VAL A 192 -8.41 13.20 -3.86
N ALA A 193 -9.47 12.47 -3.54
CA ALA A 193 -10.25 11.71 -4.53
C ALA A 193 -10.82 12.63 -5.63
N ILE A 194 -11.30 13.82 -5.23
CA ILE A 194 -11.83 14.82 -6.16
C ILE A 194 -10.69 15.48 -6.95
N ALA A 195 -9.61 15.90 -6.29
CA ALA A 195 -8.50 16.60 -6.93
C ALA A 195 -7.71 15.72 -7.93
N SER A 196 -7.68 14.40 -7.71
CA SER A 196 -6.96 13.43 -8.55
C SER A 196 -7.79 12.84 -9.70
N ALA A 197 -9.02 13.32 -9.90
CA ALA A 197 -9.98 12.79 -10.87
C ALA A 197 -9.40 12.71 -12.29
N ASP A 198 -8.95 13.85 -12.83
CA ASP A 198 -8.47 13.94 -14.20
C ASP A 198 -7.21 13.10 -14.43
N ALA A 199 -6.31 13.04 -13.45
CA ALA A 199 -5.09 12.25 -13.53
C ALA A 199 -5.41 10.75 -13.56
N SER A 200 -6.32 10.29 -12.70
CA SER A 200 -6.74 8.89 -12.63
C SER A 200 -7.49 8.47 -13.90
N ASP A 201 -8.35 9.33 -14.44
CA ASP A 201 -9.07 9.05 -15.69
C ASP A 201 -8.13 8.95 -16.89
N ARG A 202 -7.12 9.84 -16.97
CA ARG A 202 -6.07 9.74 -18.00
C ARG A 202 -5.28 8.44 -17.87
N ALA A 203 -4.90 8.04 -16.66
CA ALA A 203 -4.18 6.80 -16.42
C ALA A 203 -5.01 5.57 -16.87
N LEU A 204 -6.29 5.52 -16.52
CA LEU A 204 -7.19 4.44 -16.95
C LEU A 204 -7.37 4.40 -18.48
N MET A 205 -7.55 5.56 -19.12
CA MET A 205 -7.66 5.67 -20.58
C MET A 205 -6.40 5.17 -21.28
N SER A 206 -5.24 5.58 -20.78
CA SER A 206 -3.96 5.21 -21.36
C SER A 206 -3.65 3.72 -21.19
N TRP A 207 -3.95 3.16 -20.01
CA TRP A 207 -3.86 1.71 -19.79
C TRP A 207 -4.75 0.95 -20.76
N ALA A 208 -6.01 1.37 -20.90
CA ALA A 208 -6.95 0.75 -21.84
C ALA A 208 -6.47 0.87 -23.30
N ALA A 209 -5.83 1.97 -23.69
CA ALA A 209 -5.24 2.12 -25.03
C ALA A 209 -4.07 1.14 -25.23
N THR A 210 -3.21 1.01 -24.22
CA THR A 210 -2.04 0.12 -24.25
C THR A 210 -2.42 -1.36 -24.34
N LEU A 211 -3.50 -1.76 -23.66
CA LEU A 211 -4.05 -3.13 -23.79
C LEU A 211 -4.60 -3.43 -25.19
N ARG A 212 -5.03 -2.40 -25.93
CA ARG A 212 -5.56 -2.53 -27.30
C ARG A 212 -4.45 -2.49 -28.36
N ASP A 213 -3.26 -2.02 -28.02
CA ASP A 213 -2.12 -1.97 -28.94
C ASP A 213 -1.40 -3.32 -28.99
N ASP A 214 -1.80 -4.17 -29.94
CA ASP A 214 -1.21 -5.51 -30.11
C ASP A 214 0.29 -5.49 -30.43
N THR A 215 0.83 -4.38 -30.96
CA THR A 215 2.26 -4.29 -31.30
C THR A 215 3.14 -4.34 -30.06
N ARG A 216 2.68 -3.76 -28.94
CA ARG A 216 3.37 -3.82 -27.64
C ARG A 216 3.51 -5.25 -27.09
N TRP A 217 2.57 -6.13 -27.44
CA TRP A 217 2.50 -7.50 -26.93
C TRP A 217 3.12 -8.53 -27.89
N ALA A 218 3.65 -8.09 -29.03
CA ALA A 218 4.21 -8.97 -30.05
C ALA A 218 5.58 -9.56 -29.67
N ASP A 219 6.31 -8.93 -28.73
CA ASP A 219 7.59 -9.44 -28.26
C ASP A 219 7.40 -10.56 -27.22
N SER A 220 7.51 -11.79 -27.68
CA SER A 220 7.37 -12.99 -26.85
C SER A 220 8.40 -13.09 -25.73
N LYS A 221 9.55 -12.41 -25.81
CA LYS A 221 10.56 -12.41 -24.74
C LYS A 221 10.13 -11.57 -23.54
N HIS A 222 9.34 -10.53 -23.76
CA HIS A 222 8.89 -9.60 -22.71
C HIS A 222 7.41 -9.77 -22.34
N ALA A 223 6.65 -10.53 -23.13
CA ALA A 223 5.22 -10.76 -22.93
C ALA A 223 4.89 -11.33 -21.54
N GLY A 224 5.73 -12.22 -21.00
CA GLY A 224 5.55 -12.77 -19.64
C GLY A 224 5.65 -11.72 -18.53
N SER A 225 6.68 -10.87 -18.60
CA SER A 225 6.86 -9.77 -17.63
C SER A 225 5.76 -8.72 -17.75
N ALA A 226 5.35 -8.38 -18.97
CA ALA A 226 4.24 -7.46 -19.22
C ALA A 226 2.90 -8.01 -18.71
N ALA A 227 2.67 -9.33 -18.87
CA ALA A 227 1.49 -10.01 -18.35
C ALA A 227 1.47 -10.01 -16.81
N PHE A 228 2.61 -10.25 -16.15
CA PHE A 228 2.72 -10.13 -14.71
C PHE A 228 2.45 -8.70 -14.24
N ALA A 229 3.05 -7.71 -14.90
CA ALA A 229 2.86 -6.32 -14.55
C ALA A 229 1.39 -5.88 -14.68
N ASP A 230 0.72 -6.26 -15.78
CA ASP A 230 -0.71 -5.99 -15.97
C ASP A 230 -1.58 -6.67 -14.91
N HIS A 231 -1.28 -7.93 -14.58
CA HIS A 231 -1.96 -8.65 -13.48
C HIS A 231 -1.80 -7.94 -12.14
N ALA A 232 -0.58 -7.54 -11.80
CA ALA A 232 -0.28 -6.87 -10.54
C ALA A 232 -0.94 -5.49 -10.45
N MET A 233 -0.85 -4.66 -11.48
CA MET A 233 -1.56 -3.38 -11.53
C MET A 233 -3.07 -3.56 -11.38
N ARG A 234 -3.62 -4.62 -12.00
CA ARG A 234 -5.04 -4.94 -11.94
C ARG A 234 -5.47 -5.43 -10.56
N ALA A 235 -4.65 -6.24 -9.88
CA ALA A 235 -4.88 -6.63 -8.50
C ALA A 235 -4.93 -5.40 -7.57
N VAL A 236 -3.95 -4.50 -7.72
CA VAL A 236 -3.89 -3.24 -6.98
C VAL A 236 -5.10 -2.34 -7.25
N LEU A 237 -5.55 -2.22 -8.51
CA LEU A 237 -6.74 -1.44 -8.84
C LEU A 237 -8.00 -2.01 -8.16
N VAL A 238 -8.19 -3.32 -8.21
CA VAL A 238 -9.33 -3.98 -7.55
C VAL A 238 -9.29 -3.78 -6.04
N ASP A 239 -8.12 -3.97 -5.42
CA ASP A 239 -7.94 -3.79 -3.99
C ASP A 239 -8.21 -2.34 -3.55
N LYS A 240 -7.66 -1.36 -4.28
CA LYS A 240 -7.92 0.07 -4.08
C LYS A 240 -9.41 0.39 -4.06
N ARG A 241 -10.15 -0.08 -5.08
CA ARG A 241 -11.59 0.22 -5.20
C ARG A 241 -12.45 -0.53 -4.17
N ARG A 242 -12.06 -1.74 -3.77
CA ARG A 242 -12.67 -2.44 -2.62
C ARG A 242 -12.42 -1.71 -1.30
N ALA A 243 -11.20 -1.24 -1.08
CA ALA A 243 -10.82 -0.46 0.09
C ALA A 243 -11.61 0.85 0.14
N ALA A 244 -11.73 1.57 -0.98
CA ALA A 244 -12.56 2.77 -1.10
C ALA A 244 -14.02 2.50 -0.70
N ALA A 245 -14.61 1.43 -1.24
CA ALA A 245 -15.98 1.06 -0.94
C ALA A 245 -16.20 0.72 0.55
N ARG A 246 -15.26 0.01 1.19
CA ARG A 246 -15.35 -0.33 2.63
C ARG A 246 -15.12 0.89 3.51
N PHE A 247 -14.13 1.71 3.18
CA PHE A 247 -13.83 2.96 3.85
C PHE A 247 -15.03 3.90 3.88
N LEU A 248 -15.66 4.15 2.73
CA LEU A 248 -16.79 5.07 2.63
C LEU A 248 -18.01 4.59 3.43
N ARG A 249 -18.28 3.27 3.44
CA ARG A 249 -19.33 2.68 4.29
C ARG A 249 -19.05 2.87 5.78
N ALA A 250 -17.80 2.71 6.20
CA ALA A 250 -17.40 2.94 7.59
C ALA A 250 -17.46 4.43 7.97
N ALA A 251 -16.97 5.30 7.09
CA ALA A 251 -16.90 6.75 7.28
C ALA A 251 -18.30 7.40 7.39
N ARG A 252 -19.33 6.80 6.78
CA ARG A 252 -20.73 7.24 6.88
C ARG A 252 -21.15 7.53 8.32
N GLY A 253 -20.75 6.69 9.27
CA GLY A 253 -21.15 6.81 10.68
C GLY A 253 -20.61 8.06 11.39
N LEU A 254 -19.68 8.79 10.77
CA LEU A 254 -19.05 9.97 11.34
C LEU A 254 -19.81 11.27 11.05
N PHE A 255 -20.75 11.27 10.10
CA PHE A 255 -21.46 12.48 9.66
C PHE A 255 -22.98 12.31 9.71
N ALA A 256 -23.70 13.32 10.20
CA ALA A 256 -25.15 13.28 10.35
C ALA A 256 -25.91 13.61 9.04
N ASN A 257 -26.98 12.85 8.78
CA ASN A 257 -28.21 13.14 8.00
C ASN A 257 -28.15 13.69 6.55
N ALA A 258 -27.00 13.94 5.93
CA ALA A 258 -26.95 14.18 4.47
C ALA A 258 -25.73 13.58 3.75
N PRO A 259 -24.48 13.76 4.23
CA PRO A 259 -23.31 13.18 3.56
C PRO A 259 -23.37 11.66 3.50
N GLY A 260 -24.04 11.03 4.47
CA GLY A 260 -24.05 9.58 4.58
C GLY A 260 -24.71 8.84 3.41
N GLY A 261 -25.73 9.42 2.77
CA GLY A 261 -26.36 8.83 1.58
C GLY A 261 -25.44 8.88 0.36
N ASP A 262 -24.82 10.02 0.12
CA ASP A 262 -23.86 10.19 -0.98
C ASP A 262 -22.58 9.37 -0.77
N LEU A 263 -22.10 9.22 0.47
CA LEU A 263 -20.98 8.32 0.78
C LEU A 263 -21.31 6.86 0.47
N LEU A 264 -22.57 6.41 0.68
CA LEU A 264 -22.98 5.07 0.29
C LEU A 264 -23.05 4.91 -1.22
N ARG A 265 -23.63 5.89 -1.92
CA ARG A 265 -23.66 5.90 -3.39
C ARG A 265 -22.26 5.83 -3.97
N ALA A 266 -21.34 6.64 -3.45
CA ALA A 266 -19.92 6.58 -3.82
C ALA A 266 -19.32 5.19 -3.53
N ALA A 267 -19.63 4.60 -2.36
CA ALA A 267 -19.15 3.28 -2.00
C ALA A 267 -19.66 2.16 -2.93
N GLU A 268 -20.91 2.26 -3.38
CA GLU A 268 -21.51 1.34 -4.34
C GLU A 268 -20.83 1.46 -5.70
N SER A 269 -20.66 2.67 -6.22
CA SER A 269 -19.94 2.91 -7.48
C SER A 269 -18.48 2.42 -7.40
N CYS A 270 -17.75 2.65 -6.31
CA CYS A 270 -16.41 2.04 -6.12
C CYS A 270 -16.45 0.50 -6.08
N GLY A 271 -17.51 -0.10 -5.52
CA GLY A 271 -17.72 -1.54 -5.57
C GLY A 271 -17.89 -2.06 -6.99
N TYR A 272 -18.72 -1.40 -7.80
CA TYR A 272 -18.91 -1.75 -9.21
C TYR A 272 -17.64 -1.56 -10.04
N ALA A 273 -16.86 -0.51 -9.76
CA ALA A 273 -15.54 -0.32 -10.35
C ALA A 273 -14.60 -1.51 -10.03
N ALA A 274 -14.57 -1.96 -8.77
CA ALA A 274 -13.79 -3.14 -8.40
C ALA A 274 -14.25 -4.42 -9.12
N ASP A 275 -15.56 -4.64 -9.24
CA ASP A 275 -16.13 -5.81 -9.92
C ASP A 275 -15.84 -5.78 -11.43
N ALA A 276 -15.93 -4.60 -12.06
CA ALA A 276 -15.56 -4.40 -13.45
C ALA A 276 -14.07 -4.71 -13.68
N ALA A 277 -13.19 -4.23 -12.80
CA ALA A 277 -11.76 -4.53 -12.85
C ALA A 277 -11.46 -6.01 -12.57
N ALA A 278 -12.21 -6.69 -11.70
CA ALA A 278 -12.00 -8.11 -11.38
C ALA A 278 -12.53 -9.08 -12.46
N LYS A 279 -13.37 -8.61 -13.39
CA LYS A 279 -14.05 -9.43 -14.39
C LYS A 279 -13.08 -10.16 -15.34
N GLY A 280 -13.07 -11.48 -15.30
CA GLY A 280 -12.11 -12.31 -16.07
C GLY A 280 -11.07 -13.02 -15.20
N GLY A 281 -11.09 -12.80 -13.88
CA GLY A 281 -10.46 -13.65 -12.88
C GLY A 281 -9.02 -13.25 -12.54
N LEU A 282 -8.87 -12.56 -11.41
CA LEU A 282 -7.61 -12.23 -10.71
C LEU A 282 -7.22 -13.34 -9.71
N GLY A 283 -7.16 -14.58 -10.17
CA GLY A 283 -6.59 -15.66 -9.35
C GLY A 283 -5.09 -15.46 -9.11
N PRO A 284 -4.45 -16.34 -8.30
CA PRO A 284 -3.00 -16.39 -8.16
C PRO A 284 -2.31 -16.39 -9.51
N PHE A 285 -1.21 -15.65 -9.65
CA PHE A 285 -0.50 -15.59 -10.92
C PHE A 285 0.26 -16.91 -11.16
N ASP A 286 -0.18 -17.68 -12.15
CA ASP A 286 0.46 -18.91 -12.60
C ASP A 286 0.63 -18.90 -14.14
N GLY A 287 1.18 -19.98 -14.71
CA GLY A 287 1.37 -20.08 -16.15
C GLY A 287 0.06 -19.99 -16.96
N SER A 288 -1.07 -20.48 -16.42
CA SER A 288 -2.37 -20.37 -17.07
C SER A 288 -2.90 -18.93 -17.04
N VAL A 289 -2.64 -18.20 -15.95
CA VAL A 289 -2.97 -16.78 -15.82
C VAL A 289 -2.11 -15.95 -16.76
N ALA A 290 -0.80 -16.20 -16.81
CA ALA A 290 0.11 -15.51 -17.73
C ALA A 290 -0.36 -15.63 -19.19
N MET A 291 -0.74 -16.84 -19.62
CA MET A 291 -1.26 -17.08 -20.98
C MET A 291 -2.55 -16.31 -21.28
N ARG A 292 -3.42 -16.10 -20.29
CA ARG A 292 -4.62 -15.28 -20.47
C ARG A 292 -4.29 -13.80 -20.64
N PHE A 293 -3.30 -13.29 -19.92
CA PHE A 293 -2.92 -11.87 -19.98
C PHE A 293 -2.19 -11.49 -21.27
N ILE A 294 -1.57 -12.46 -21.96
CA ILE A 294 -1.02 -12.26 -23.32
C ILE A 294 -2.05 -12.51 -24.44
N ASP A 295 -3.25 -12.99 -24.12
CA ASP A 295 -4.30 -13.20 -25.13
C ASP A 295 -4.94 -11.85 -25.53
N ALA A 296 -5.00 -11.58 -26.84
CA ALA A 296 -5.54 -10.33 -27.36
C ALA A 296 -7.03 -10.15 -27.04
N GLY A 297 -7.80 -11.25 -27.05
CA GLY A 297 -9.22 -11.23 -26.68
C GLY A 297 -9.42 -10.81 -25.22
N HIS A 298 -8.64 -11.40 -24.31
CA HIS A 298 -8.64 -11.07 -22.90
C HIS A 298 -8.24 -9.62 -22.65
N ARG A 299 -7.14 -9.13 -23.26
CA ARG A 299 -6.69 -7.74 -23.11
C ARG A 299 -7.74 -6.74 -23.57
N ARG A 300 -8.35 -6.96 -24.74
CA ARG A 300 -9.41 -6.08 -25.26
C ARG A 300 -10.67 -6.12 -24.38
N ALA A 301 -11.02 -7.29 -23.84
CA ALA A 301 -12.10 -7.42 -22.88
C ALA A 301 -11.80 -6.66 -21.57
N PHE A 302 -10.56 -6.72 -21.08
CA PHE A 302 -10.14 -5.97 -19.90
C PHE A 302 -10.07 -4.46 -20.15
N ALA A 303 -9.63 -4.03 -21.34
CA ALA A 303 -9.68 -2.61 -21.73
C ALA A 303 -11.11 -2.04 -21.68
N LYS A 304 -12.12 -2.83 -22.11
CA LYS A 304 -13.53 -2.47 -21.91
C LYS A 304 -13.93 -2.45 -20.43
N GLY A 305 -13.36 -3.33 -19.62
CA GLY A 305 -13.48 -3.30 -18.16
C GLY A 305 -12.96 -1.98 -17.58
N LEU A 306 -11.79 -1.50 -18.01
CA LEU A 306 -11.23 -0.21 -17.59
C LEU A 306 -12.09 0.98 -18.00
N ASP A 307 -12.74 0.94 -19.16
CA ASP A 307 -13.72 1.98 -19.54
C ASP A 307 -14.88 2.02 -18.52
N ALA A 308 -15.40 0.85 -18.11
CA ALA A 308 -16.46 0.75 -17.11
C ALA A 308 -15.98 1.17 -15.71
N VAL A 309 -14.74 0.84 -15.32
CA VAL A 309 -14.12 1.37 -14.09
C VAL A 309 -14.14 2.89 -14.09
N ARG A 310 -13.72 3.51 -15.19
CA ARG A 310 -13.67 4.96 -15.31
C ARG A 310 -15.06 5.60 -15.18
N ASP A 311 -16.09 5.00 -15.75
CA ASP A 311 -17.46 5.51 -15.64
C ASP A 311 -17.99 5.39 -14.20
N HIS A 312 -17.77 4.26 -13.52
CA HIS A 312 -18.13 4.10 -12.11
C HIS A 312 -17.30 5.01 -11.18
N ASP A 313 -16.02 5.21 -11.46
CA ASP A 313 -15.19 6.15 -10.69
C ASP A 313 -15.69 7.60 -10.86
N ARG A 314 -16.23 7.96 -12.04
CA ARG A 314 -16.85 9.28 -12.27
C ARG A 314 -18.10 9.45 -11.42
N GLU A 315 -19.01 8.47 -11.43
CA GLU A 315 -20.21 8.46 -10.57
C GLU A 315 -19.84 8.55 -9.08
N ALA A 316 -18.82 7.81 -8.66
CA ALA A 316 -18.32 7.85 -7.29
C ALA A 316 -17.83 9.26 -6.93
N ARG A 317 -17.05 9.91 -7.79
CA ARG A 317 -16.54 11.26 -7.55
C ARG A 317 -17.64 12.33 -7.54
N GLU A 318 -18.65 12.21 -8.39
CA GLU A 318 -19.83 13.09 -8.34
C GLU A 318 -20.56 12.96 -6.99
N ALA A 319 -20.70 11.74 -6.49
CA ALA A 319 -21.25 11.48 -5.17
C ALA A 319 -20.35 12.03 -4.05
N LEU A 320 -19.03 11.84 -4.15
CA LEU A 320 -18.08 12.40 -3.19
C LEU A 320 -18.09 13.93 -3.17
N ALA A 321 -18.20 14.59 -4.32
CA ALA A 321 -18.32 16.04 -4.39
C ALA A 321 -19.60 16.55 -3.71
N SER A 322 -20.72 15.86 -3.93
CA SER A 322 -21.99 16.13 -3.24
C SER A 322 -21.85 15.94 -1.73
N ALA A 323 -21.32 14.80 -1.28
CA ALA A 323 -21.06 14.53 0.13
C ALA A 323 -20.16 15.60 0.75
N ARG A 324 -19.07 15.96 0.06
CA ARG A 324 -18.08 16.92 0.55
C ARG A 324 -18.66 18.30 0.77
N SER A 325 -19.58 18.76 -0.08
CA SER A 325 -20.28 20.03 0.08
C SER A 325 -21.16 20.10 1.33
N SER A 326 -21.58 18.93 1.84
CA SER A 326 -22.44 18.79 3.02
C SER A 326 -21.66 18.48 4.31
N ILE A 327 -20.40 18.04 4.20
CA ILE A 327 -19.52 17.80 5.35
C ILE A 327 -18.92 19.14 5.81
N LYS A 328 -19.23 19.54 7.05
CA LYS A 328 -18.64 20.71 7.70
C LYS A 328 -17.27 20.40 8.31
#